data_AF-A0A960HPJ7-F1
#
_entry.id   AF-A0A960HPJ7-F1
#
_cell.length_a   1.000
_cell.length_b   1.000
_cell.length_c   1.000
_cell.angle_alpha   90.00
_cell.angle_beta   90.00
_cell.angle_gamma   90.00
#
_symmetry.space_group_name_H-M   'P 1'
#
loop_
_entity.id
_entity.type
_entity.pdbx_description
1 polymer ?
#
loop_
_entity_poly.entity_id
_entity_poly.type
_entity_poly.pdbx_seq_one_letter_code
_entity_poly.pdbx_strand_id
1 'polypeptide(L)'
;TLVANAARRALRAGEDVVVPRICDLDALAASTSGKVELDTLDDDGGEVIERLVAQAVLTVFRERLDIAELREVVTAFDDGRIVHAGDDVAAADEAALATQVPALRDAVTALVGADERPAVVASAVEFVLEGLHLSKRLNKDADRRGLRATYRSR
;
A
#
# COMPACT_ATOMS: atom_id res chain seq x y z
N THR A 1 -11.58 -4.37 -12.28
CA THR A 1 -10.67 -3.21 -12.20
C THR A 1 -9.45 -3.50 -11.36
N LEU A 2 -9.57 -3.66 -10.05
CA LEU A 2 -8.44 -3.96 -9.14
C LEU A 2 -7.63 -5.18 -9.57
N VAL A 3 -8.30 -6.32 -9.78
CA VAL A 3 -7.65 -7.58 -10.22
C VAL A 3 -6.96 -7.43 -11.58
N ALA A 4 -7.54 -6.64 -12.49
CA ALA A 4 -6.95 -6.40 -13.80
C ALA A 4 -5.71 -5.50 -13.70
N ASN A 5 -5.70 -4.53 -12.79
CA ASN A 5 -4.54 -3.69 -12.51
C ASN A 5 -3.40 -4.51 -11.88
N ALA A 6 -3.72 -5.33 -10.88
CA ALA A 6 -2.79 -6.27 -10.27
C ALA A 6 -2.21 -7.25 -11.29
N ALA A 7 -3.03 -7.78 -12.20
CA ALA A 7 -2.57 -8.67 -13.28
C ALA A 7 -1.64 -7.95 -14.25
N ARG A 8 -1.96 -6.70 -14.63
CA ARG A 8 -1.10 -5.86 -15.48
C ARG A 8 0.26 -5.63 -14.83
N ARG A 9 0.29 -5.25 -13.54
CA ARG A 9 1.50 -5.07 -12.74
C ARG A 9 2.33 -6.34 -12.71
N ALA A 10 1.73 -7.45 -12.31
CA ALA A 10 2.38 -8.76 -12.23
C ALA A 10 3.00 -9.17 -13.58
N LEU A 11 2.26 -9.03 -14.68
CA LEU A 11 2.77 -9.33 -16.03
C LEU A 11 3.95 -8.44 -16.42
N ARG A 12 3.94 -7.15 -16.07
CA ARG A 12 5.06 -6.22 -16.33
C ARG A 12 6.30 -6.58 -15.52
N ALA A 13 6.12 -7.04 -14.29
CA ALA A 13 7.19 -7.47 -13.41
C ALA A 13 7.66 -8.92 -13.66
N GLY A 14 6.99 -9.67 -14.55
CA GLY A 14 7.28 -11.08 -14.81
C GLY A 14 6.89 -12.01 -13.65
N GLU A 15 5.89 -11.63 -12.85
CA GLU A 15 5.39 -12.39 -11.70
C GLU A 15 4.33 -13.42 -12.12
N ASP A 16 4.46 -14.66 -11.60
CA ASP A 16 3.52 -15.76 -11.89
C ASP A 16 2.27 -15.76 -10.97
N VAL A 17 2.31 -14.99 -9.88
CA VAL A 17 1.24 -14.94 -8.87
C VAL A 17 0.68 -13.53 -8.82
N VAL A 18 -0.61 -13.39 -9.14
CA VAL A 18 -1.32 -12.11 -9.09
C VAL A 18 -1.97 -11.92 -7.72
N VAL A 19 -1.48 -10.95 -6.96
CA VAL A 19 -2.07 -10.52 -5.67
C VAL A 19 -2.29 -9.02 -5.71
N PRO A 20 -3.52 -8.50 -5.49
CA PRO A 20 -3.74 -7.05 -5.38
C PRO A 20 -2.94 -6.42 -4.24
N ARG A 21 -2.37 -5.24 -4.49
CA ARG A 21 -1.63 -4.40 -3.53
C ARG A 21 -2.29 -3.02 -3.39
N ILE A 22 -1.75 -2.16 -2.52
CA ILE A 22 -2.31 -0.81 -2.30
C ILE A 22 -2.25 0.02 -3.58
N CYS A 23 -1.13 -0.03 -4.31
CA CYS A 23 -0.98 0.68 -5.58
C CYS A 23 -2.01 0.26 -6.64
N ASP A 24 -2.61 -0.93 -6.51
CA ASP A 24 -3.60 -1.41 -7.46
C ASP A 24 -4.96 -0.68 -7.29
N LEU A 25 -5.19 -0.02 -6.14
CA LEU A 25 -6.40 0.73 -5.82
C LEU A 25 -6.52 2.04 -6.62
N ASP A 26 -5.42 2.60 -7.11
CA ASP A 26 -5.43 3.86 -7.89
C ASP A 26 -6.26 3.74 -9.18
N ALA A 27 -6.40 2.52 -9.71
CA ALA A 27 -7.26 2.26 -10.85
C ALA A 27 -8.76 2.39 -10.56
N LEU A 28 -9.17 2.51 -9.28
CA LEU A 28 -10.57 2.65 -8.90
C LEU A 28 -11.17 3.97 -9.38
N ALA A 29 -10.49 5.10 -9.17
CA ALA A 29 -10.99 6.42 -9.57
C ALA A 29 -11.32 6.48 -11.08
N ALA A 30 -10.40 6.03 -11.92
CA ALA A 30 -10.61 5.97 -13.37
C ALA A 30 -11.75 5.00 -13.75
N SER A 31 -11.92 3.90 -13.02
CA SER A 31 -12.95 2.90 -13.30
C SER A 31 -14.35 3.29 -12.85
N THR A 32 -14.47 4.14 -11.83
CA THR A 32 -15.75 4.65 -11.30
C THR A 32 -16.19 5.94 -11.98
N SER A 33 -15.28 6.62 -12.68
CA SER A 33 -15.60 7.80 -13.49
C SER A 33 -16.74 7.53 -14.46
N GLY A 34 -17.78 8.37 -14.42
CA GLY A 34 -18.99 8.25 -15.24
C GLY A 34 -19.91 7.08 -14.89
N LYS A 35 -19.62 6.30 -13.84
CA LYS A 35 -20.47 5.20 -13.35
C LYS A 35 -21.07 5.46 -11.97
N VAL A 36 -20.46 6.36 -11.21
CA VAL A 36 -20.92 6.82 -9.91
C VAL A 36 -21.20 8.31 -10.04
N GLU A 37 -22.41 8.71 -9.71
CA GLU A 37 -22.76 10.13 -9.58
C GLU A 37 -22.35 10.59 -8.18
N LEU A 38 -21.41 11.53 -8.13
CA LEU A 38 -20.98 12.19 -6.91
C LEU A 38 -21.52 13.61 -6.95
N ASP A 39 -22.39 13.95 -6.00
CA ASP A 39 -22.86 15.32 -5.82
C ASP A 39 -21.80 16.06 -4.98
N THR A 40 -20.83 16.65 -5.67
CA THR A 40 -19.74 17.42 -5.06
C THR A 40 -19.91 18.89 -5.38
N LEU A 41 -19.84 19.73 -4.35
CA LEU A 41 -19.97 21.18 -4.52
C LEU A 41 -18.70 21.80 -5.13
N ASP A 42 -17.52 21.29 -4.76
CA ASP A 42 -16.22 21.88 -5.12
C ASP A 42 -15.11 20.85 -5.48
N ASP A 43 -15.29 19.56 -5.16
CA ASP A 43 -14.26 18.51 -5.40
C ASP A 43 -14.44 17.89 -6.80
N ASP A 44 -13.33 17.57 -7.48
CA ASP A 44 -13.43 16.66 -8.62
C ASP A 44 -13.83 15.25 -8.15
N GLY A 45 -14.60 14.52 -8.96
CA GLY A 45 -15.10 13.20 -8.58
C GLY A 45 -13.99 12.17 -8.34
N GLY A 46 -12.76 12.41 -8.83
CA GLY A 46 -11.61 11.53 -8.62
C GLY A 46 -11.04 11.68 -7.21
N GLU A 47 -10.80 12.91 -6.77
CA GLU A 47 -10.30 13.26 -5.43
C GLU A 47 -11.21 12.71 -4.32
N VAL A 48 -12.53 12.73 -4.53
CA VAL A 48 -13.48 12.12 -3.59
C VAL A 48 -13.29 10.62 -3.48
N ILE A 49 -13.11 9.91 -4.60
CA ILE A 49 -12.88 8.46 -4.59
C ILE A 49 -11.55 8.15 -3.92
N GLU A 50 -10.49 8.90 -4.21
CA GLU A 50 -9.19 8.74 -3.56
C GLU A 50 -9.29 8.93 -2.04
N ARG A 51 -9.99 9.97 -1.59
CA ARG A 51 -10.26 10.21 -0.16
C ARG A 51 -11.04 9.08 0.49
N LEU A 52 -12.06 8.56 -0.18
CA LEU A 52 -12.85 7.43 0.30
C LEU A 52 -12.01 6.15 0.41
N VAL A 53 -11.18 5.87 -0.59
CA VAL A 53 -10.25 4.74 -0.57
C VAL A 53 -9.24 4.89 0.57
N ALA A 54 -8.63 6.06 0.73
CA ALA A 54 -7.70 6.33 1.83
C ALA A 54 -8.38 6.15 3.21
N GLN A 55 -9.62 6.62 3.38
CA GLN A 55 -10.39 6.41 4.61
C GLN A 55 -10.70 4.93 4.85
N ALA A 56 -11.06 4.18 3.80
CA ALA A 56 -11.32 2.75 3.89
C ALA A 56 -10.06 1.97 4.28
N VAL A 57 -8.91 2.26 3.65
CA VAL A 57 -7.62 1.65 4.00
C VAL A 57 -7.26 1.94 5.46
N LEU A 58 -7.38 3.19 5.90
CA LEU A 58 -7.11 3.56 7.30
C LEU A 58 -8.04 2.86 8.29
N THR A 59 -9.31 2.70 7.94
CA THR A 59 -10.30 1.99 8.77
C THR A 59 -9.90 0.52 8.92
N VAL A 60 -9.68 -0.18 7.80
CA VAL A 60 -9.28 -1.59 7.82
C VAL A 60 -7.93 -1.76 8.52
N PHE A 61 -6.99 -0.84 8.34
CA PHE A 61 -5.70 -0.90 9.02
C PHE A 61 -5.85 -0.87 10.55
N ARG A 62 -6.71 0.02 11.08
CA ARG A 62 -6.99 0.11 12.52
C ARG A 62 -7.77 -1.08 13.08
N GLU A 63 -8.55 -1.76 12.24
CA GLU A 63 -9.25 -2.98 12.62
C GLU A 63 -8.33 -4.21 12.63
N ARG A 64 -7.29 -4.21 11.80
CA ARG A 64 -6.43 -5.38 11.58
C ARG A 64 -5.12 -5.32 12.36
N LEU A 65 -4.63 -4.13 12.71
CA LEU A 65 -3.35 -3.92 13.38
C LEU A 65 -3.47 -2.88 14.50
N ASP A 66 -2.76 -3.11 15.61
CA ASP A 66 -2.58 -2.09 16.64
C ASP A 66 -1.35 -1.24 16.33
N ILE A 67 -1.55 0.08 16.17
CA ILE A 67 -0.46 1.05 15.94
C ILE A 67 0.57 1.02 17.09
N ALA A 68 0.16 0.68 18.31
CA ALA A 68 1.07 0.57 19.44
C ALA A 68 2.10 -0.56 19.29
N GLU A 69 1.76 -1.61 18.54
CA GLU A 69 2.65 -2.74 18.23
C GLU A 69 3.60 -2.41 17.08
N LEU A 70 3.27 -1.41 16.25
CA LEU A 70 4.07 -0.98 15.10
C LEU A 70 5.15 0.05 15.44
N ARG A 71 5.41 0.33 16.72
CA ARG A 71 6.42 1.32 17.14
C ARG A 71 7.80 1.01 16.59
N GLU A 72 8.24 -0.24 16.70
CA GLU A 72 9.54 -0.68 16.20
C GLU A 72 9.65 -0.58 14.67
N VAL A 73 8.53 -0.72 13.95
CA VAL A 73 8.49 -0.46 12.51
C VAL A 73 8.79 1.02 12.25
N VAL A 74 8.15 1.94 12.98
CA VAL A 74 8.39 3.38 12.83
C VAL A 74 9.82 3.75 13.20
N THR A 75 10.35 3.22 14.30
CA THR A 75 11.74 3.44 14.72
C THR A 75 12.74 2.98 13.65
N ALA A 76 12.45 1.89 12.95
CA ALA A 76 13.26 1.43 11.84
C ALA A 76 13.32 2.42 10.65
N PHE A 77 12.38 3.37 10.54
CA PHE A 77 12.42 4.47 9.57
C PHE A 77 13.17 5.70 10.10
N ASP A 78 13.13 5.95 11.41
CA ASP A 78 13.80 7.09 12.05
C ASP A 78 15.34 7.04 11.88
N ASP A 79 15.91 5.85 11.66
CA ASP A 79 17.33 5.64 11.30
C ASP A 79 17.66 6.00 9.83
N GLY A 80 16.80 6.78 9.15
CA GLY A 80 17.01 7.26 7.79
C GLY A 80 16.65 6.25 6.70
N ARG A 81 15.90 5.19 7.03
CA ARG A 81 15.48 4.20 6.04
C ARG A 81 14.44 4.79 5.09
N ILE A 82 14.65 4.56 3.80
CA ILE A 82 13.75 4.95 2.71
C ILE A 82 13.27 3.66 2.04
N VAL A 83 11.95 3.55 1.85
CA VAL A 83 11.32 2.39 1.23
C VAL A 83 10.56 2.83 -0.01
N HIS A 84 10.73 2.08 -1.10
CA HIS A 84 9.95 2.25 -2.32
C HIS A 84 8.94 1.11 -2.46
N ALA A 85 7.72 1.43 -2.85
CA ALA A 85 6.68 0.47 -3.19
C ALA A 85 5.82 0.99 -4.35
N GLY A 86 5.13 0.10 -5.07
CA GLY A 86 4.19 0.49 -6.11
C GLY A 86 4.24 -0.36 -7.39
N ASP A 87 3.60 0.16 -8.45
CA ASP A 87 3.40 -0.55 -9.75
C ASP A 87 4.73 -0.89 -10.44
N ASP A 88 5.80 -0.15 -10.16
CA ASP A 88 7.13 -0.36 -10.74
C ASP A 88 8.13 -1.07 -9.80
N VAL A 89 7.64 -1.62 -8.68
CA VAL A 89 8.46 -2.38 -7.71
C VAL A 89 8.03 -3.85 -7.72
N ALA A 90 9.01 -4.74 -7.93
CA ALA A 90 8.77 -6.17 -7.96
C ALA A 90 8.35 -6.68 -6.57
N ALA A 91 7.41 -7.61 -6.50
CA ALA A 91 6.94 -8.17 -5.24
C ALA A 91 8.07 -8.83 -4.42
N ALA A 92 9.08 -9.39 -5.08
CA ALA A 92 10.25 -9.95 -4.40
C ALA A 92 11.06 -8.89 -3.64
N ASP A 93 11.19 -7.69 -4.22
CA ASP A 93 11.94 -6.59 -3.62
C ASP A 93 11.20 -6.03 -2.39
N GLU A 94 9.88 -5.87 -2.49
CA GLU A 94 9.06 -5.47 -1.35
C GLU A 94 9.01 -6.55 -0.27
N ALA A 95 8.90 -7.83 -0.65
CA ALA A 95 8.91 -8.93 0.30
C ALA A 95 10.24 -9.03 1.06
N ALA A 96 11.35 -8.65 0.42
CA ALA A 96 12.65 -8.60 1.09
C ALA A 96 12.67 -7.59 2.27
N LEU A 97 11.83 -6.55 2.25
CA LEU A 97 11.73 -5.58 3.35
C LEU A 97 11.29 -6.23 4.66
N ALA A 98 10.36 -7.18 4.61
CA ALA A 98 9.94 -7.95 5.78
C ALA A 98 11.06 -8.86 6.33
N THR A 99 12.14 -9.09 5.57
CA THR A 99 13.33 -9.78 6.09
C THR A 99 14.33 -8.80 6.68
N GLN A 100 14.42 -7.59 6.12
CA GLN A 100 15.36 -6.54 6.54
C GLN A 100 14.88 -5.79 7.80
N VAL A 101 13.58 -5.77 8.06
CA VAL A 101 12.96 -5.12 9.22
C VAL A 101 12.16 -6.16 9.99
N PRO A 102 12.73 -6.77 11.06
CA PRO A 102 12.05 -7.82 11.83
C PRO A 102 10.68 -7.39 12.37
N ALA A 103 10.55 -6.16 12.87
CA ALA A 103 9.26 -5.65 13.35
C ALA A 103 8.19 -5.58 12.24
N LEU A 104 8.59 -5.35 10.98
CA LEU A 104 7.67 -5.37 9.84
C LEU A 104 7.22 -6.80 9.53
N ARG A 105 8.10 -7.79 9.72
CA ARG A 105 7.76 -9.22 9.57
C ARG A 105 6.62 -9.62 10.49
N ASP A 106 6.65 -9.16 11.74
CA ASP A 106 5.63 -9.50 12.73
C ASP A 106 4.27 -8.95 12.30
N ALA A 107 4.23 -7.69 11.85
CA ALA A 107 3.02 -7.06 11.32
C ALA A 107 2.49 -7.76 10.05
N VAL A 108 3.38 -8.13 9.12
CA VAL A 108 3.03 -8.90 7.93
C VAL A 108 2.44 -10.26 8.32
N THR A 109 3.08 -10.97 9.25
CA THR A 109 2.65 -12.30 9.70
C THR A 109 1.27 -12.23 10.36
N ALA A 110 0.97 -11.17 11.12
CA ALA A 110 -0.37 -10.93 11.68
C ALA A 110 -1.45 -10.78 10.60
N LEU A 111 -1.10 -10.28 9.42
CA LEU A 111 -2.04 -10.08 8.30
C LEU A 111 -2.24 -11.35 7.46
N VAL A 112 -1.16 -12.05 7.11
CA VAL A 112 -1.17 -13.13 6.10
C VAL A 112 -0.89 -14.52 6.65
N GLY A 113 -0.59 -14.64 7.95
CA GLY A 113 -0.23 -15.91 8.57
C GLY A 113 1.06 -16.49 7.99
N ALA A 114 1.04 -17.78 7.65
CA ALA A 114 2.21 -18.52 7.16
C ALA A 114 2.43 -18.41 5.64
N ASP A 115 1.71 -17.54 4.94
CA ASP A 115 1.85 -17.39 3.49
C ASP A 115 3.05 -16.50 3.13
N GLU A 116 4.18 -17.14 2.82
CA GLU A 116 5.43 -16.45 2.50
C GLU A 116 5.63 -16.18 1.00
N ARG A 117 4.60 -16.39 0.16
CA ARG A 117 4.73 -16.08 -1.29
C ARG A 117 5.04 -14.59 -1.46
N PRO A 118 6.05 -14.20 -2.26
CA PRO A 118 6.48 -12.80 -2.36
C PRO A 118 5.34 -11.82 -2.68
N ALA A 119 4.43 -12.19 -3.57
CA ALA A 119 3.27 -11.36 -3.94
C ALA A 119 2.31 -11.10 -2.76
N VAL A 120 2.15 -12.07 -1.85
CA VAL A 120 1.31 -11.96 -0.66
C VAL A 120 1.99 -11.09 0.40
N VAL A 121 3.27 -11.34 0.64
CA VAL A 121 4.09 -10.53 1.56
C VAL A 121 4.15 -9.08 1.10
N ALA A 122 4.39 -8.82 -0.19
CA ALA A 122 4.42 -7.46 -0.74
C ALA A 122 3.10 -6.70 -0.53
N SER A 123 1.96 -7.36 -0.78
CA SER A 123 0.64 -6.78 -0.51
C SER A 123 0.47 -6.36 0.96
N ALA A 124 0.91 -7.22 1.90
CA ALA A 124 0.88 -6.91 3.33
C ALA A 124 1.85 -5.78 3.71
N VAL A 125 3.06 -5.76 3.14
CA VAL A 125 4.04 -4.68 3.34
C VAL A 125 3.47 -3.34 2.89
N GLU A 126 2.95 -3.24 1.66
CA GLU A 126 2.31 -2.03 1.16
C GLU A 126 1.15 -1.58 2.07
N PHE A 127 0.33 -2.51 2.55
CA PHE A 127 -0.78 -2.20 3.46
C PHE A 127 -0.30 -1.61 4.80
N VAL A 128 0.76 -2.16 5.39
CA VAL A 128 1.35 -1.62 6.63
C VAL A 128 1.92 -0.22 6.40
N LEU A 129 2.67 -0.02 5.32
CA LEU A 129 3.29 1.28 4.99
C LEU A 129 2.22 2.35 4.75
N GLU A 130 1.17 2.02 3.99
CA GLU A 130 0.07 2.94 3.72
C GLU A 130 -0.71 3.26 4.99
N GLY A 131 -1.02 2.26 5.82
CA GLY A 131 -1.70 2.48 7.08
C GLY A 131 -0.90 3.36 8.06
N LEU A 132 0.42 3.16 8.13
CA LEU A 132 1.32 4.03 8.89
C LEU A 132 1.33 5.45 8.33
N HIS A 133 1.38 5.62 7.00
CA HIS A 133 1.29 6.94 6.37
C HIS A 133 -0.04 7.65 6.68
N LEU A 134 -1.17 6.97 6.51
CA LEU A 134 -2.51 7.53 6.76
C LEU A 134 -2.76 7.82 8.24
N SER A 135 -2.14 7.03 9.13
CA SER A 135 -2.04 7.30 10.58
C SER A 135 -1.01 8.40 10.91
N LYS A 136 -0.48 9.06 9.88
CA LYS A 136 0.53 10.09 9.90
C LYS A 136 1.88 9.61 10.41
N ARG A 137 2.14 8.35 10.75
CA ARG A 137 3.42 7.90 11.33
C ARG A 137 4.60 7.92 10.34
N LEU A 138 4.33 7.79 9.04
CA LEU A 138 5.32 7.93 7.97
C LEU A 138 4.92 9.02 6.97
N ASN A 139 5.91 9.60 6.31
CA ASN A 139 5.68 10.42 5.13
C ASN A 139 5.62 9.52 3.88
N LYS A 140 4.81 9.91 2.89
CA LYS A 140 4.72 9.28 1.58
C LYS A 140 4.85 10.37 0.53
N ASP A 141 5.81 10.21 -0.37
CA ASP A 141 5.88 10.96 -1.62
C ASP A 141 5.52 10.04 -2.77
N ALA A 142 4.58 10.46 -3.62
CA ALA A 142 4.32 9.79 -4.88
C ALA A 142 5.16 10.44 -5.99
N ASP A 143 5.71 9.64 -6.90
CA ASP A 143 6.33 10.17 -8.11
C ASP A 143 5.29 10.87 -9.00
N ARG A 144 5.74 11.70 -9.95
CA ARG A 144 4.83 12.47 -10.84
C ARG A 144 3.86 11.61 -11.65
N ARG A 145 4.12 10.32 -11.79
CA ARG A 145 3.29 9.38 -12.55
C ARG A 145 2.38 8.53 -11.66
N GLY A 146 2.52 8.62 -10.33
CA GLY A 146 1.78 7.81 -9.36
C GLY A 146 2.15 6.32 -9.41
N LEU A 147 3.28 5.96 -10.02
CA LEU A 147 3.71 4.56 -10.18
C LEU A 147 4.50 4.07 -8.97
N ARG A 148 5.21 4.99 -8.30
CA ARG A 148 6.06 4.68 -7.15
C ARG A 148 5.74 5.59 -5.97
N ALA A 149 5.48 4.97 -4.84
CA ALA A 149 5.44 5.61 -3.53
C ALA A 149 6.80 5.47 -2.84
N THR A 150 7.24 6.53 -2.19
CA THR A 150 8.44 6.56 -1.34
C THR A 150 8.03 6.87 0.09
N TYR A 151 8.26 5.91 0.98
CA TYR A 151 7.99 6.04 2.41
C TYR A 151 9.29 6.37 3.16
N ARG A 152 9.21 7.33 4.07
CA ARG A 152 10.32 7.76 4.93
C ARG A 152 9.81 8.20 6.30
N SER A 153 10.73 8.38 7.24
CA SER A 153 10.43 9.02 8.54
C SER A 153 9.74 10.38 8.34
N ARG A 154 9.07 10.83 9.39
CA ARG A 154 8.46 12.17 9.42
C ARG A 154 9.46 13.28 9.17
#